data_AF-A0A950TKI9-F1
#
_entry.id   AF-A0A950TKI9-F1
#
_cell.length_a   1.000
_cell.length_b   1.000
_cell.length_c   1.000
_cell.angle_alpha   90.00
_cell.angle_beta   90.00
_cell.angle_gamma   90.00
#
_symmetry.space_group_name_H-M   'P 1'
#
loop_
_entity.id
_entity.type
_entity.pdbx_description
1 polymer ?
#
loop_
_entity_poly.entity_id
_entity_poly.type
_entity_poly.pdbx_seq_one_letter_code
_entity_poly.pdbx_strand_id
1 'polypeptide(L)'
;MTGNKAMDFAVLKKFNTQGPRYTSYPTAPVFSNKFTDEDFLSEIRDTNDPGTTRPLSLYFHFPFCAKLCYFCGCNMKVSNDRAVIAEYNDYIKREIDMVSPMIAHSRKVTQM
;
A
#
# COMPACT_ATOMS: atom_id res chain seq x y z
N MET A 1 26.37 -3.59 -22.50
CA MET A 1 27.05 -3.79 -21.20
C MET A 1 26.94 -5.25 -20.81
N THR A 2 27.72 -6.10 -21.48
CA THR A 2 27.72 -7.56 -21.30
C THR A 2 29.00 -7.94 -20.57
N GLY A 3 29.00 -7.80 -19.25
CA GLY A 3 30.03 -8.37 -18.38
C GLY A 3 29.43 -9.58 -17.70
N ASN A 4 29.94 -10.78 -18.03
CA ASN A 4 29.64 -11.99 -17.29
C ASN A 4 30.21 -11.83 -15.87
N LYS A 5 29.46 -11.22 -14.95
CA LYS A 5 29.85 -11.10 -13.55
C LYS A 5 29.72 -12.49 -12.93
N ALA A 6 30.84 -13.20 -12.83
CA ALA A 6 30.93 -14.37 -11.97
C ALA A 6 30.43 -13.98 -10.56
N MET A 7 29.48 -14.75 -10.01
CA MET A 7 28.99 -14.52 -8.65
C MET A 7 30.12 -14.72 -7.65
N ASP A 8 30.41 -13.70 -6.86
CA ASP A 8 31.32 -13.80 -5.72
C ASP A 8 30.57 -14.30 -4.48
N PHE A 9 30.76 -15.59 -4.18
CA PHE A 9 30.14 -16.23 -3.01
C PHE A 9 30.62 -15.64 -1.68
N ALA A 10 31.81 -15.05 -1.60
CA ALA A 10 32.29 -14.41 -0.38
C ALA A 10 31.48 -13.15 -0.05
N VAL A 11 31.13 -12.36 -1.08
CA VAL A 11 30.26 -11.18 -0.93
C VAL A 11 28.85 -11.60 -0.53
N LEU A 12 28.27 -12.61 -1.19
CA LEU A 12 26.95 -13.12 -0.83
C LEU A 12 26.91 -13.60 0.62
N LYS A 13 27.92 -14.36 1.06
CA LYS A 13 28.01 -14.84 2.44
C LYS A 13 28.14 -13.69 3.44
N LYS A 14 28.87 -12.63 3.10
CA LYS A 14 29.05 -11.44 3.95
C LYS A 14 27.75 -10.66 4.16
N PHE A 15 26.90 -10.55 3.14
CA PHE A 15 25.68 -9.73 3.16
C PHE A 15 24.37 -10.53 3.24
N ASN A 16 24.44 -11.85 3.40
CA ASN A 16 23.28 -12.69 3.69
C ASN A 16 22.83 -12.52 5.16
N THR A 17 22.41 -11.31 5.49
CA THR A 17 21.94 -10.89 6.80
C THR A 17 20.54 -10.28 6.68
N GLN A 18 19.83 -10.17 7.80
CA GLN A 18 18.52 -9.51 7.81
C GLN A 18 18.69 -8.02 7.54
N GLY A 19 18.18 -7.56 6.40
CA GLY A 19 18.15 -6.15 6.03
C GLY A 19 16.77 -5.52 6.25
N PRO A 20 16.69 -4.19 6.40
CA PRO A 20 15.42 -3.48 6.38
C PRO A 20 14.69 -3.70 5.06
N ARG A 21 13.37 -3.86 5.13
CA ARG A 21 12.51 -3.95 3.94
C ARG A 21 12.30 -2.54 3.38
N TYR A 22 13.01 -2.21 2.31
CA TYR A 22 12.86 -0.94 1.61
C TYR A 22 11.70 -0.99 0.60
N THR A 23 10.47 -0.97 1.11
CA THR A 23 9.25 -0.87 0.28
C THR A 23 8.77 0.56 0.13
N SER A 24 9.23 1.47 0.99
CA SER A 24 8.98 2.91 0.95
C SER A 24 10.15 3.65 1.60
N TYR A 25 10.24 4.97 1.36
CA TYR A 25 11.13 5.85 2.11
C TYR A 25 10.40 7.16 2.47
N PRO A 26 10.32 7.53 3.76
CA PRO A 26 10.74 6.75 4.94
C PRO A 26 10.00 5.40 5.08
N THR A 27 10.58 4.46 5.83
CA THR A 27 10.01 3.12 6.03
C THR A 27 8.91 3.12 7.08
N ALA A 28 7.99 2.15 7.04
CA ALA A 28 6.84 2.06 7.96
C ALA A 28 7.16 2.17 9.47
N PRO A 29 8.31 1.68 10.00
CA PRO A 29 8.65 1.84 11.42
C PRO A 29 8.76 3.30 11.90
N VAL A 30 8.89 4.28 10.99
CA VAL A 30 8.91 5.70 11.37
C VAL A 30 7.51 6.33 11.39
N PHE A 31 6.46 5.58 11.02
CA PHE A 31 5.09 6.07 11.10
C PHE A 31 4.73 6.32 12.57
N SER A 32 3.97 7.38 12.83
CA SER A 32 3.60 7.78 14.18
C SER A 32 2.19 8.34 14.22
N ASN A 33 1.57 8.28 15.40
CA ASN A 33 0.23 8.84 15.64
C ASN A 33 0.22 10.38 15.68
N LYS A 34 1.29 11.06 15.24
CA LYS A 34 1.34 12.51 15.10
C LYS A 34 0.69 13.00 13.80
N PHE A 35 0.59 12.13 12.79
CA PHE A 35 -0.11 12.43 11.56
C PHE A 35 -1.62 12.39 11.83
N THR A 36 -2.32 13.50 11.59
CA THR A 36 -3.74 13.65 11.91
C THR A 36 -4.63 13.56 10.68
N ASP A 37 -5.94 13.58 10.92
CA ASP A 37 -6.95 13.73 9.88
C ASP A 37 -6.85 15.09 9.17
N GLU A 38 -6.47 16.17 9.84
CA GLU A 38 -6.22 17.45 9.17
C GLU A 38 -5.03 17.39 8.21
N ASP A 39 -3.95 16.68 8.57
CA ASP A 39 -2.80 16.47 7.68
C ASP A 39 -3.23 15.74 6.40
N PHE A 40 -4.03 14.67 6.55
CA PHE A 40 -4.61 13.93 5.42
C PHE A 40 -5.48 14.82 4.52
N LEU A 41 -6.38 15.61 5.12
CA LEU A 41 -7.25 16.52 4.39
C LEU A 41 -6.46 17.64 3.70
N SER A 42 -5.35 18.10 4.30
CA SER A 42 -4.47 19.09 3.67
C SER A 42 -3.80 18.53 2.42
N GLU A 43 -3.24 17.32 2.50
CA GLU A 43 -2.59 16.67 1.35
C GLU A 43 -3.59 16.43 0.20
N ILE A 44 -4.84 16.08 0.50
CA ILE A 44 -5.89 15.97 -0.54
C ILE A 44 -6.12 17.32 -1.23
N ARG A 45 -6.26 18.41 -0.46
CA ARG A 45 -6.45 19.76 -1.02
C ARG A 45 -5.26 20.14 -1.89
N ASP A 46 -4.04 19.95 -1.38
CA ASP A 46 -2.82 20.36 -2.06
C ASP A 46 -2.59 19.54 -3.35
N THR A 47 -2.96 18.26 -3.38
CA THR A 47 -2.83 17.41 -4.58
C THR A 47 -3.98 17.53 -5.57
N ASN A 48 -5.06 18.22 -5.21
CA ASN A 48 -6.17 18.56 -6.10
C ASN A 48 -5.96 19.91 -6.81
N ASP A 49 -5.01 20.74 -6.39
CA ASP A 49 -4.71 22.00 -7.06
C ASP A 49 -4.30 21.74 -8.52
N PRO A 50 -4.88 22.41 -9.53
CA PRO A 50 -4.51 22.24 -10.93
C PRO A 50 -3.01 22.32 -11.21
N GLY A 51 -2.23 23.08 -10.44
CA GLY A 51 -0.77 23.21 -10.59
C GLY A 51 0.03 21.99 -10.12
N THR A 52 -0.54 21.13 -9.27
CA THR A 52 0.11 19.98 -8.63
C THR A 52 -0.61 18.66 -8.91
N THR A 53 -1.77 18.72 -9.56
CA THR A 53 -2.64 17.57 -9.79
C THR A 53 -1.94 16.45 -10.56
N ARG A 54 -2.06 15.23 -10.04
CA ARG A 54 -1.52 14.00 -10.67
C ARG A 54 -2.63 12.97 -10.91
N PRO A 55 -2.46 12.07 -11.89
CA PRO A 55 -3.30 10.87 -11.99
C PRO A 55 -3.38 10.10 -10.67
N LEU A 56 -4.48 9.38 -10.47
CA LEU A 56 -4.72 8.57 -9.27
C LEU A 56 -4.32 7.13 -9.52
N SER A 57 -3.54 6.54 -8.60
CA SER A 57 -3.40 5.09 -8.49
C SER A 57 -4.22 4.63 -7.29
N LEU A 58 -5.09 3.63 -7.48
CA LEU A 58 -6.00 3.14 -6.44
C LEU A 58 -5.52 1.78 -5.93
N TYR A 59 -5.44 1.63 -4.61
CA TYR A 59 -5.13 0.39 -3.93
C TYR A 59 -6.28 0.01 -3.00
N PHE A 60 -6.76 -1.23 -3.13
CA PHE A 60 -7.78 -1.80 -2.25
C PHE A 60 -7.23 -3.06 -1.62
N HIS A 61 -7.28 -3.14 -0.29
CA HIS A 61 -6.81 -4.31 0.45
C HIS A 61 -7.97 -5.29 0.68
N PHE A 62 -7.81 -6.54 0.24
CA PHE A 62 -8.78 -7.62 0.51
C PHE A 62 -8.11 -8.71 1.35
N PRO A 63 -8.23 -8.66 2.69
CA PRO A 63 -7.41 -9.47 3.58
C PRO A 63 -7.94 -10.88 3.80
N PHE A 64 -8.62 -11.52 2.84
CA PHE A 64 -9.25 -12.82 3.06
C PHE A 64 -8.58 -13.93 2.25
N CYS A 65 -8.19 -15.02 2.92
CA CYS A 65 -7.76 -16.23 2.24
C CYS A 65 -8.56 -17.44 2.71
N ALA A 66 -8.77 -18.40 1.81
CA ALA A 66 -9.52 -19.62 2.12
C ALA A 66 -8.75 -20.59 3.03
N LYS A 67 -7.42 -20.53 3.00
CA LYS A 67 -6.51 -21.44 3.72
C LYS A 67 -5.30 -20.68 4.27
N LEU A 68 -4.72 -21.23 5.33
CA LEU A 68 -3.46 -20.75 5.90
C LEU A 68 -2.27 -21.32 5.13
N CYS A 69 -1.45 -20.44 4.54
CA CYS A 69 -0.13 -20.81 4.04
C CYS A 69 0.89 -20.55 5.15
N TYR A 70 1.62 -21.57 5.61
CA TYR A 70 2.53 -21.44 6.77
C TYR A 70 3.73 -20.50 6.54
N PHE A 71 4.02 -20.15 5.28
CA PHE A 71 5.05 -19.17 4.92
C PHE A 71 4.50 -17.74 4.77
N CYS A 72 3.19 -17.52 4.89
CA CYS A 72 2.56 -16.24 4.60
C CYS A 72 2.92 -15.19 5.67
N GLY A 73 3.45 -14.05 5.22
CA GLY A 73 3.71 -12.86 6.04
C GLY A 73 2.89 -11.64 5.62
N CYS A 74 1.78 -11.85 4.90
CA CYS A 74 0.89 -10.79 4.45
C CYS A 74 -0.04 -10.32 5.57
N ASN A 75 -0.53 -9.09 5.49
CA ASN A 75 -1.67 -8.67 6.29
C ASN A 75 -2.92 -9.37 5.75
N MET A 76 -3.35 -10.46 6.39
CA MET A 76 -4.45 -11.29 5.94
C MET A 76 -5.13 -12.00 7.13
N LYS A 77 -6.33 -12.50 6.89
CA LYS A 77 -7.16 -13.30 7.77
C LYS A 77 -7.67 -14.51 7.00
N VAL A 78 -7.51 -15.69 7.57
CA VAL A 78 -8.13 -16.90 7.00
C VAL A 78 -9.61 -16.89 7.35
N SER A 79 -10.48 -16.84 6.35
CA SER A 79 -11.93 -16.89 6.53
C SER A 79 -12.59 -17.42 5.26
N ASN A 80 -13.51 -18.37 5.43
CA ASN A 80 -14.42 -18.83 4.39
C ASN A 80 -15.85 -18.32 4.61
N ASP A 81 -16.06 -17.52 5.66
CA ASP A 81 -17.35 -16.94 5.96
C ASP A 81 -17.65 -15.78 4.98
N ARG A 82 -18.58 -16.04 4.05
CA ARG A 82 -19.00 -15.05 3.05
C ARG A 82 -19.71 -13.85 3.66
N ALA A 83 -20.35 -14.00 4.83
CA ALA A 83 -21.01 -12.88 5.50
C ALA A 83 -20.00 -11.85 5.98
N VAL A 84 -18.91 -12.29 6.61
CA VAL A 84 -17.81 -11.42 7.05
C VAL A 84 -17.14 -10.70 5.87
N ILE A 85 -16.95 -11.40 4.75
CA ILE A 85 -16.37 -10.82 3.53
C ILE A 85 -17.31 -9.77 2.93
N ALA A 86 -18.62 -10.05 2.89
CA ALA A 86 -19.61 -9.11 2.41
C ALA A 86 -19.68 -7.86 3.29
N GLU A 87 -19.67 -8.02 4.61
CA GLU A 87 -19.63 -6.91 5.57
C GLU A 87 -18.38 -6.03 5.36
N TYR A 88 -17.21 -6.64 5.16
CA TYR A 88 -15.98 -5.90 4.86
C TYR A 88 -16.08 -5.10 3.56
N ASN A 89 -16.66 -5.67 2.51
CA ASN A 89 -16.88 -4.96 1.25
C ASN A 89 -17.79 -3.73 1.44
N ASP A 90 -18.76 -3.81 2.36
CA ASP A 90 -19.62 -2.67 2.66
C ASP A 90 -18.88 -1.58 3.43
N TYR A 91 -17.92 -1.92 4.29
CA TYR A 91 -17.03 -0.92 4.90
C TYR A 91 -16.12 -0.24 3.87
N ILE A 92 -15.56 -0.99 2.91
CA ILE A 92 -14.76 -0.40 1.81
C ILE A 92 -15.60 0.58 0.99
N LYS A 93 -16.85 0.24 0.65
CA LYS A 93 -17.75 1.17 -0.05
C LYS A 93 -18.01 2.43 0.76
N ARG A 94 -18.27 2.30 2.07
CA ARG A 94 -18.46 3.47 2.96
C ARG A 94 -17.23 4.37 2.98
N GLU A 95 -16.03 3.79 3.02
CA GLU A 95 -14.78 4.57 2.94
C GLU A 95 -14.65 5.32 1.60
N ILE A 96 -14.97 4.65 0.48
CA ILE A 96 -15.00 5.28 -0.84
C ILE A 96 -16.02 6.43 -0.87
N ASP A 97 -17.21 6.23 -0.32
CA ASP A 97 -18.26 7.26 -0.28
C ASP A 97 -17.84 8.46 0.59
N MET A 98 -17.03 8.23 1.63
CA MET A 98 -16.49 9.31 2.47
C MET A 98 -15.37 10.08 1.77
N VAL A 99 -14.44 9.39 1.08
CA VAL A 99 -13.23 10.01 0.53
C VAL A 99 -13.45 10.57 -0.88
N SER A 100 -14.22 9.89 -1.73
CA SER A 100 -14.40 10.28 -3.14
C SER A 100 -14.93 11.71 -3.37
N PRO A 101 -15.82 12.28 -2.54
CA PRO A 101 -16.26 13.67 -2.71
C PRO A 101 -15.14 14.70 -2.50
N MET A 102 -14.05 14.30 -1.84
CA MET A 102 -12.91 15.17 -1.56
C MET A 102 -11.87 15.16 -2.69
N ILE A 103 -11.99 14.28 -3.68
CA ILE A 103 -11.01 14.10 -4.75
C ILE A 103 -11.47 14.80 -6.02
N ALA A 104 -10.58 15.57 -6.66
CA ALA A 104 -10.92 16.27 -7.91
C ALA A 104 -11.32 15.28 -9.03
N HIS A 105 -12.56 15.39 -9.52
CA HIS A 105 -13.11 14.51 -10.56
C HIS A 105 -12.38 14.60 -11.92
N SER A 106 -11.53 15.62 -12.12
CA SER A 106 -10.67 15.74 -13.30
C SER A 106 -9.51 14.73 -13.31
N ARG A 107 -9.20 14.12 -12.16
CA ARG A 107 -8.07 13.21 -12.01
C ARG A 107 -8.35 11.87 -12.69
N LYS A 108 -7.56 11.54 -13.71
CA LYS A 108 -7.64 10.24 -14.37
C LYS A 108 -7.05 9.15 -13.48
N VAL A 109 -7.73 8.01 -13.40
CA VAL A 109 -7.20 6.80 -12.75
C VAL A 109 -6.21 6.12 -13.70
N THR A 110 -5.01 5.83 -13.21
CA THR A 110 -3.93 5.13 -13.91
C THR A 110 -3.22 4.21 -12.95
N GLN A 111 -2.76 3.04 -13.41
CA GLN A 111 -1.91 2.18 -12.60
C GLN A 111 -0.45 2.68 -12.69
N MET A 112 0.14 3.02 -11.54
CA MET A 112 1.58 3.26 -11.40
C MET A 112 2.35 1.97 -11.19
#